data_AF-A0A8T4PU61-F1
#
_entry.id   AF-A0A8T4PU61-F1
#
_cell.length_a   1.000
_cell.length_b   1.000
_cell.length_c   1.000
_cell.angle_alpha   90.00
_cell.angle_beta   90.00
_cell.angle_gamma   90.00
#
_symmetry.space_group_name_H-M   'P 1'
#
loop_
_entity.id
_entity.type
_entity.pdbx_description
1 polymer ?
#
loop_
_entity_poly.entity_id
_entity_poly.type
_entity_poly.pdbx_seq_one_letter_code
_entity_poly.pdbx_strand_id
1 'polypeptide(L)'
;MTIDKKELTKLSPEERIKKLKLMEEERKKEVNEIEELIKKSVHELKTDKIADEIAPEQRAVDISRLFETKGEDRLERTARQEAPSNLMRGNRGYQAMVQTYQAYSQLTKFYGKISMGENLTAEERDTINRIDEQIGVAERYMTEGEKAASKLDASRAVLYKLKKETGL
;
A
#
# COMPACT_ATOMS: atom_id res chain seq x y z
N MET A 1 -16.75 30.60 -29.80
CA MET A 1 -17.78 31.36 -30.53
C MET A 1 -17.26 31.82 -31.89
N THR A 2 -17.92 31.44 -32.98
CA THR A 2 -17.58 31.85 -34.35
C THR A 2 -18.39 33.09 -34.71
N ILE A 3 -17.73 34.22 -34.97
CA ILE A 3 -18.40 35.50 -35.24
C ILE A 3 -18.91 35.52 -36.68
N ASP A 4 -20.22 35.67 -36.86
CA ASP A 4 -20.79 35.89 -38.19
C ASP A 4 -20.70 37.38 -38.55
N LYS A 5 -19.65 37.73 -39.31
CA LYS A 5 -19.35 39.12 -39.74
C LYS A 5 -20.52 39.77 -40.50
N LYS A 6 -21.41 38.97 -41.10
CA LYS A 6 -22.58 39.43 -41.87
C LYS A 6 -23.73 39.95 -41.00
N GLU A 7 -23.80 39.56 -39.73
CA GLU A 7 -24.84 40.07 -38.82
C GLU A 7 -24.43 41.40 -38.16
N LEU A 8 -23.15 41.57 -37.87
CA LEU A 8 -22.62 42.80 -37.28
C LEU A 8 -22.76 44.00 -38.22
N THR A 9 -22.65 43.79 -39.54
CA THR A 9 -22.77 44.85 -40.55
C THR A 9 -24.21 45.35 -40.75
N LYS A 10 -25.23 44.57 -40.35
CA LYS A 10 -26.64 44.94 -40.43
C LYS A 10 -27.10 45.86 -39.30
N LEU A 11 -26.35 45.90 -38.20
CA LEU A 11 -26.65 46.75 -37.05
C LEU A 11 -26.18 48.19 -37.28
N SER A 12 -26.89 49.13 -36.66
CA SER A 12 -26.47 50.54 -36.62
C SER A 12 -25.09 50.66 -35.93
N PRO A 13 -24.29 51.69 -36.23
CA PRO A 13 -22.96 51.84 -35.66
C PRO A 13 -22.93 51.81 -34.12
N GLU A 14 -23.93 52.42 -33.48
CA GLU A 14 -24.05 52.45 -32.03
C GLU A 14 -24.37 51.05 -31.44
N GLU A 15 -25.30 50.32 -32.05
CA GLU A 15 -25.66 48.97 -31.62
C GLU A 15 -24.53 47.97 -31.85
N ARG A 16 -23.76 48.16 -32.94
CA ARG A 16 -22.57 47.37 -33.24
C ARG A 16 -21.50 47.53 -32.16
N ILE A 17 -21.24 48.77 -31.72
CA ILE A 17 -20.28 49.05 -30.64
C ILE A 17 -20.75 48.42 -29.33
N LYS A 18 -22.05 48.55 -29.01
CA LYS A 18 -22.62 47.98 -27.77
C LYS A 18 -22.51 46.45 -27.75
N LYS A 19 -22.81 45.79 -28.86
CA LYS A 19 -22.71 44.31 -29.00
C LYS A 19 -21.25 43.84 -28.92
N LEU A 20 -20.32 44.56 -29.55
CA LEU A 20 -18.89 44.24 -29.46
C LEU A 20 -18.33 44.39 -28.04
N LYS A 21 -18.73 45.43 -27.31
CA LYS A 21 -18.34 45.61 -25.89
C LYS A 21 -18.86 44.50 -24.99
N LEU A 22 -20.13 44.10 -25.15
CA LEU A 22 -20.71 42.98 -24.40
C LEU A 22 -19.95 41.67 -24.64
N MET A 23 -19.62 41.37 -25.89
CA MET A 23 -18.82 40.18 -26.23
C MET A 23 -17.38 40.25 -25.70
N GLU A 24 -16.82 41.45 -25.57
CA GLU A 24 -15.50 41.64 -24.94
C GLU A 24 -15.57 41.37 -23.43
N GLU A 25 -16.63 41.81 -22.76
CA GLU A 25 -16.87 41.51 -21.35
C GLU A 25 -17.11 40.01 -21.11
N GLU A 26 -17.88 39.34 -21.96
CA GLU A 26 -18.09 37.89 -21.88
C GLU A 26 -16.76 37.14 -22.03
N ARG A 27 -15.93 37.52 -23.00
CA ARG A 27 -14.59 36.92 -23.14
C ARG A 27 -13.70 37.17 -21.93
N LYS A 28 -13.75 38.36 -21.33
CA LYS A 28 -12.99 38.65 -20.10
C LYS A 28 -13.46 37.77 -18.93
N LYS A 29 -14.75 37.49 -18.82
CA LYS A 29 -15.29 36.57 -17.81
C LYS A 29 -14.84 35.13 -18.06
N GLU A 30 -14.94 34.64 -19.30
CA GLU A 30 -14.47 33.30 -19.67
C GLU A 30 -12.97 33.13 -19.37
N VAL A 31 -12.15 34.15 -19.69
CA VAL A 31 -10.70 34.13 -19.39
C VAL A 31 -10.45 34.06 -17.88
N ASN A 32 -11.17 34.84 -17.08
CA ASN A 32 -11.04 34.81 -15.62
C ASN A 32 -11.46 33.46 -15.03
N GLU A 33 -12.54 32.85 -15.52
CA GLU A 33 -12.98 31.51 -15.10
C GLU A 33 -11.96 30.43 -15.45
N ILE A 34 -11.36 30.50 -16.65
CA ILE A 34 -10.28 29.61 -17.05
C ILE A 34 -9.04 29.83 -16.16
N GLU A 35 -8.67 31.07 -15.85
CA GLU A 35 -7.56 31.34 -14.93
C GLU A 35 -7.81 30.81 -13.51
N GLU A 36 -9.03 30.93 -12.99
CA GLU A 36 -9.39 30.34 -11.70
C GLU A 36 -9.30 28.82 -11.72
N LEU A 37 -9.79 28.17 -12.78
CA LEU A 37 -9.67 26.72 -12.96
C LEU A 37 -8.20 26.29 -13.03
N ILE A 38 -7.35 27.01 -13.77
CA ILE A 38 -5.92 26.75 -13.83
C ILE A 38 -5.29 26.90 -12.44
N LYS A 39 -5.59 27.96 -11.69
CA LYS A 39 -5.06 28.17 -10.34
C LYS A 39 -5.48 27.06 -9.38
N LYS A 40 -6.75 26.63 -9.43
CA LYS A 40 -7.26 25.51 -8.63
C LYS A 40 -6.54 24.21 -8.97
N SER A 41 -6.42 23.86 -10.25
CA SER A 41 -5.71 22.65 -10.67
C SER A 41 -4.22 22.68 -10.34
N VAL A 42 -3.56 23.85 -10.42
CA VAL A 42 -2.16 24.01 -9.98
C VAL A 42 -2.02 23.85 -8.47
N HIS A 43 -3.02 24.31 -7.69
CA HIS A 43 -3.02 24.14 -6.25
C HIS A 43 -3.21 22.67 -5.87
N GLU A 44 -4.18 21.98 -6.48
CA GLU A 44 -4.44 20.54 -6.30
C GLU A 44 -3.20 19.69 -6.63
N LEU A 45 -2.53 19.97 -7.76
CA LEU A 45 -1.28 19.28 -8.13
C LEU A 45 -0.12 19.54 -7.15
N LYS A 46 -0.10 20.68 -6.46
CA LYS A 46 0.91 20.98 -5.43
C LYS A 46 0.58 20.29 -4.13
N THR A 47 -0.69 20.26 -3.71
CA THR A 47 -1.11 19.59 -2.48
C THR A 47 -0.97 18.07 -2.57
N ASP A 48 -1.26 17.47 -3.73
CA ASP A 48 -1.07 16.02 -3.94
C ASP A 48 0.40 15.63 -3.86
N LYS A 49 1.30 16.47 -4.40
CA LYS A 49 2.75 16.25 -4.28
C LYS A 49 3.28 16.46 -2.88
N ILE A 50 2.74 17.42 -2.12
CA ILE A 50 3.15 17.66 -0.74
C ILE A 50 2.69 16.51 0.18
N ALA A 51 1.54 15.87 -0.10
CA ALA A 51 1.10 14.69 0.64
C ALA A 51 2.08 13.50 0.51
N ASP A 52 2.81 13.41 -0.60
CA ASP A 52 3.84 12.40 -0.84
C ASP A 52 5.23 12.77 -0.27
N GLU A 53 5.45 14.04 0.12
CA GLU A 53 6.81 14.57 0.39
C GLU A 53 7.00 15.22 1.78
N ILE A 54 6.08 15.00 2.73
CA ILE A 54 6.34 15.40 4.14
C ILE A 54 7.39 14.47 4.74
N ALA A 55 8.66 14.79 4.50
CA ALA A 55 9.77 14.24 5.26
C ALA A 55 9.58 14.61 6.74
N PRO A 56 9.55 13.62 7.66
CA PRO A 56 9.33 13.89 9.09
C PRO A 56 10.46 14.77 9.65
N GLU A 57 10.10 15.69 10.55
CA GLU A 57 11.08 16.52 11.28
C GLU A 57 12.14 15.64 11.94
N GLN A 58 13.41 15.82 11.56
CA GLN A 58 14.53 15.10 12.17
C GLN A 58 14.83 15.69 13.55
N ARG A 59 14.17 15.14 14.59
CA ARG A 59 14.57 15.36 15.97
C ARG A 59 15.80 14.49 16.27
N ALA A 60 16.82 15.07 16.89
CA ALA A 60 17.98 14.30 17.35
C ALA A 60 17.50 13.21 18.32
N VAL A 61 17.61 11.95 17.90
CA VAL A 61 17.19 10.80 18.70
C VAL A 61 18.28 10.54 19.73
N ASP A 62 17.98 10.75 21.01
CA ASP A 62 18.83 10.29 22.10
C ASP A 62 18.73 8.77 22.20
N ILE A 63 19.67 8.10 21.52
CA ILE A 63 19.77 6.64 21.43
C ILE A 63 20.03 6.00 22.79
N SER A 64 20.55 6.77 23.77
CA SER A 64 20.90 6.27 25.10
C SER A 64 19.66 5.81 25.87
N ARG A 65 18.54 6.55 25.74
CA ARG A 65 17.25 6.22 26.36
C ARG A 65 16.65 4.90 25.88
N LEU A 66 16.99 4.45 24.66
CA LEU A 66 16.48 3.19 24.10
C LEU A 66 17.11 1.95 24.77
N PHE A 67 18.23 2.12 25.47
CA PHE A 67 18.93 1.04 26.16
C PHE A 67 18.90 1.15 27.69
N GLU A 68 18.34 2.24 28.23
CA GLU A 68 18.24 2.48 29.67
C GLU A 68 17.08 1.72 30.34
N THR A 69 16.02 1.36 29.60
CA THR A 69 14.91 0.57 30.13
C THR A 69 15.20 -0.93 30.12
N LYS A 70 15.94 -1.38 31.13
CA LYS A 70 15.88 -2.78 31.60
C LYS A 70 14.52 -3.01 32.29
N GLY A 71 13.42 -3.08 31.53
CA GLY A 71 12.10 -3.38 32.08
C GLY A 71 10.95 -3.21 31.09
N GLU A 72 10.30 -4.33 30.76
CA GLU A 72 8.95 -4.54 30.19
C GLU A 72 8.44 -3.82 28.93
N ASP A 73 9.00 -2.68 28.51
CA ASP A 73 8.60 -1.98 27.28
C ASP A 73 9.50 -2.34 26.10
N ARG A 74 9.35 -3.58 25.62
CA ARG A 74 9.92 -3.99 24.33
C ARG A 74 9.22 -3.24 23.19
N LEU A 75 10.01 -2.74 22.23
CA LEU A 75 9.59 -2.19 20.93
C LEU A 75 8.42 -2.94 20.27
N GLU A 76 8.32 -4.25 20.47
CA GLU A 76 7.23 -5.10 20.00
C GLU A 76 5.84 -4.69 20.50
N ARG A 77 5.74 -4.10 21.69
CA ARG A 77 4.48 -3.72 22.32
C ARG A 77 4.01 -2.35 21.83
N THR A 78 4.92 -1.39 21.69
CA THR A 78 4.63 -0.03 21.18
C THR A 78 4.23 -0.08 19.69
N ALA A 79 4.89 -0.92 18.89
CA ALA A 79 4.53 -1.14 17.48
C ALA A 79 3.12 -1.73 17.29
N ARG A 80 2.54 -2.38 18.31
CA ARG A 80 1.17 -2.90 18.27
C ARG A 80 0.10 -1.86 18.60
N GLN A 81 0.45 -0.78 19.32
CA GLN A 81 -0.51 0.21 19.81
C GLN A 81 -0.78 1.38 18.87
N GLU A 82 0.17 1.75 18.00
CA GLU A 82 0.03 2.90 17.10
C GLU A 82 -0.51 2.56 15.69
N ALA A 83 -0.84 1.29 15.41
CA ALA A 83 -1.37 0.92 14.11
C ALA A 83 -2.87 1.28 13.96
N PRO A 84 -3.26 2.09 12.96
CA PRO A 84 -4.67 2.44 12.71
C PRO A 84 -5.56 1.21 12.54
N SER A 85 -6.66 1.16 13.29
CA SER A 85 -7.64 0.07 13.31
C SER A 85 -8.33 -0.19 11.95
N ASN A 86 -8.21 0.71 10.98
CA ASN A 86 -8.77 0.57 9.64
C ASN A 86 -7.88 -0.25 8.66
N LEU A 87 -6.66 -0.65 9.06
CA LEU A 87 -5.77 -1.53 8.28
C LEU A 87 -6.11 -3.03 8.42
N MET A 88 -7.13 -3.41 9.20
CA MET A 88 -7.41 -4.80 9.59
C MET A 88 -7.61 -5.80 8.43
N ARG A 89 -7.96 -5.35 7.21
CA ARG A 89 -8.04 -6.22 6.01
C ARG A 89 -6.70 -6.36 5.28
N GLY A 90 -5.96 -5.26 5.11
CA GLY A 90 -4.61 -5.27 4.49
C GLY A 90 -3.53 -5.87 5.41
N ASN A 91 -3.72 -5.80 6.73
CA ASN A 91 -2.76 -6.32 7.70
C ASN A 91 -2.77 -7.85 7.77
N ARG A 92 -3.92 -8.50 7.53
CA ARG A 92 -4.00 -9.99 7.55
C ARG A 92 -3.30 -10.62 6.37
N GLY A 93 -3.45 -10.07 5.16
CA GLY A 93 -2.76 -10.54 3.96
C GLY A 93 -1.25 -10.38 4.06
N TYR A 94 -0.79 -9.19 4.49
CA TYR A 94 0.63 -8.93 4.72
C TYR A 94 1.22 -9.81 5.85
N GLN A 95 0.52 -9.94 6.99
CA GLN A 95 0.97 -10.83 8.07
C GLN A 95 1.03 -12.30 7.62
N ALA A 96 0.02 -12.78 6.89
CA ALA A 96 0.03 -14.11 6.31
C ALA A 96 1.22 -14.29 5.34
N MET A 97 1.51 -13.28 4.51
CA MET A 97 2.67 -13.29 3.63
C MET A 97 3.98 -13.44 4.42
N VAL A 98 4.23 -12.63 5.46
CA VAL A 98 5.44 -12.75 6.30
C VAL A 98 5.52 -14.12 6.97
N GLN A 99 4.39 -14.65 7.46
CA GLN A 99 4.33 -15.98 8.06
C GLN A 99 4.67 -17.08 7.05
N THR A 100 4.27 -16.97 5.78
CA THR A 100 4.62 -17.98 4.76
C THR A 100 6.12 -18.05 4.50
N TYR A 101 6.86 -16.93 4.60
CA TYR A 101 8.32 -16.93 4.49
C TYR A 101 8.99 -17.64 5.67
N GLN A 102 8.50 -17.38 6.88
CA GLN A 102 9.00 -18.04 8.09
C GLN A 102 8.71 -19.54 8.06
N ALA A 103 7.49 -19.92 7.68
CA ALA A 103 7.08 -21.30 7.45
C ALA A 103 8.00 -21.99 6.43
N TYR A 104 8.22 -21.38 5.26
CA TYR A 104 9.09 -21.94 4.23
C TYR A 104 10.51 -22.22 4.76
N SER A 105 11.09 -21.24 5.46
CA SER A 105 12.45 -21.35 6.02
C SER A 105 12.56 -22.48 7.06
N GLN A 106 11.58 -22.57 7.97
CA GLN A 106 11.54 -23.63 8.99
C GLN A 106 11.34 -25.01 8.38
N LEU A 107 10.38 -25.16 7.47
CA LEU A 107 10.15 -26.41 6.75
C LEU A 107 11.40 -26.84 5.96
N THR A 108 12.08 -25.91 5.30
CA THR A 108 13.31 -26.21 4.56
C THR A 108 14.43 -26.69 5.50
N LYS A 109 14.54 -26.13 6.71
CA LYS A 109 15.50 -26.60 7.73
C LYS A 109 15.18 -28.03 8.18
N PHE A 110 13.92 -28.32 8.47
CA PHE A 110 13.51 -29.68 8.84
C PHE A 110 13.75 -30.67 7.70
N TYR A 111 13.47 -30.26 6.46
CA TYR A 111 13.72 -31.08 5.29
C TYR A 111 15.21 -31.36 5.09
N GLY A 112 16.06 -30.36 5.35
CA GLY A 112 17.51 -30.52 5.35
C GLY A 112 18.00 -31.57 6.37
N LYS A 113 17.46 -31.56 7.60
CA LYS A 113 17.77 -32.58 8.61
C LYS A 113 17.41 -33.99 8.14
N ILE A 114 16.20 -34.18 7.64
CA ILE A 114 15.75 -35.50 7.14
C ILE A 114 16.56 -35.93 5.93
N SER A 115 16.90 -35.01 5.03
CA SER A 115 17.76 -35.29 3.88
C SER A 115 19.17 -35.74 4.30
N MET A 116 19.64 -35.33 5.48
CA MET A 116 20.89 -35.77 6.09
C MET A 116 20.74 -37.08 6.89
N GLY A 117 19.55 -37.69 6.90
CA GLY A 117 19.26 -38.93 7.63
C GLY A 117 18.93 -38.74 9.11
N GLU A 118 18.75 -37.50 9.56
CA GLU A 118 18.34 -37.21 10.94
C GLU A 118 16.82 -37.40 11.10
N ASN A 119 16.40 -37.81 12.31
CA ASN A 119 14.99 -37.94 12.66
C ASN A 119 14.47 -36.66 13.31
N LEU A 120 13.23 -36.30 12.99
CA LEU A 120 12.54 -35.19 13.66
C LEU A 120 12.17 -35.54 15.10
N THR A 121 12.38 -34.60 16.02
CA THR A 121 11.86 -34.69 17.38
C THR A 121 10.34 -34.54 17.41
N ALA A 122 9.71 -34.91 18.54
CA ALA A 122 8.26 -34.71 18.72
C ALA A 122 7.86 -33.23 18.61
N GLU A 123 8.64 -32.32 19.19
CA GLU A 123 8.40 -30.88 19.10
C GLU A 123 8.49 -30.34 17.66
N GLU A 124 9.42 -30.89 16.87
CA GLU A 124 9.57 -30.52 15.45
C GLU A 124 8.38 -31.01 14.62
N ARG A 125 7.88 -32.22 14.89
CA ARG A 125 6.66 -32.76 14.26
C ARG A 125 5.43 -31.90 14.61
N ASP A 126 5.28 -31.50 15.87
CA ASP A 126 4.21 -30.59 16.29
C ASP A 126 4.32 -29.21 15.64
N THR A 127 5.55 -28.72 15.48
CA THR A 127 5.81 -27.47 14.78
C THR A 127 5.39 -27.56 13.31
N ILE A 128 5.69 -28.67 12.63
CA ILE A 128 5.25 -28.91 11.24
C ILE A 128 3.72 -28.89 11.13
N ASN A 129 3.00 -29.53 12.06
CA ASN A 129 1.54 -29.52 12.07
C ASN A 129 0.97 -28.11 12.28
N ARG A 130 1.57 -27.33 13.19
CA ARG A 130 1.17 -25.93 13.37
C ARG A 130 1.43 -25.08 12.13
N ILE A 131 2.53 -25.33 11.41
CA ILE A 131 2.83 -24.65 10.14
C ILE A 131 1.82 -25.04 9.06
N ASP A 132 1.38 -26.30 8.99
CA ASP A 132 0.33 -26.75 8.07
C ASP A 132 -0.98 -25.97 8.28
N GLU A 133 -1.41 -25.83 9.53
CA GLU A 133 -2.59 -25.03 9.87
C GLU A 133 -2.42 -23.56 9.46
N GLN A 134 -1.23 -22.98 9.71
CA GLN A 134 -0.92 -21.59 9.31
C GLN A 134 -0.96 -21.40 7.79
N ILE A 135 -0.45 -22.36 7.02
CA ILE A 135 -0.50 -22.36 5.55
C ILE A 135 -1.95 -22.40 5.08
N GLY A 136 -2.78 -23.26 5.67
CA GLY A 136 -4.21 -23.36 5.35
C GLY A 136 -5.00 -22.08 5.69
N VAL A 137 -4.62 -21.39 6.76
CA VAL A 137 -5.17 -20.07 7.10
C VAL A 137 -4.72 -19.02 6.08
N ALA A 138 -3.43 -18.96 5.75
CA ALA A 138 -2.88 -18.02 4.77
C ALA A 138 -3.57 -18.16 3.40
N GLU A 139 -3.81 -19.38 2.94
CA GLU A 139 -4.48 -19.67 1.67
C GLU A 139 -5.90 -19.07 1.58
N ARG A 140 -6.60 -18.94 2.71
CA ARG A 140 -7.98 -18.40 2.78
C ARG A 140 -8.02 -16.87 2.84
N TYR A 141 -6.99 -16.24 3.40
CA TYR A 141 -6.99 -14.80 3.66
C TYR A 141 -6.14 -14.00 2.67
N MET A 142 -5.27 -14.65 1.90
CA MET A 142 -4.46 -14.01 0.86
C MET A 142 -5.20 -13.92 -0.47
N THR A 143 -5.04 -12.80 -1.15
CA THR A 143 -5.44 -12.61 -2.55
C THR A 143 -4.49 -13.36 -3.49
N GLU A 144 -4.90 -13.60 -4.74
CA GLU A 144 -4.05 -14.27 -5.74
C GLU A 144 -2.72 -13.54 -5.99
N GLY A 145 -2.73 -12.20 -6.00
CA GLY A 145 -1.51 -11.40 -6.12
C GLY A 145 -0.57 -11.57 -4.94
N GLU A 146 -1.09 -11.62 -3.71
CA GLU A 146 -0.30 -11.87 -2.50
C GLU A 146 0.24 -13.29 -2.46
N LYS A 147 -0.54 -14.30 -2.86
CA LYS A 147 -0.09 -15.70 -2.96
C LYS A 147 1.10 -15.82 -3.91
N ALA A 148 0.98 -15.24 -5.11
CA ALA A 148 2.04 -15.24 -6.12
C ALA A 148 3.33 -14.53 -5.66
N ALA A 149 3.22 -13.47 -4.86
CA ALA A 149 4.36 -12.75 -4.31
C ALA A 149 4.96 -13.41 -3.05
N SER A 150 4.27 -14.38 -2.46
CA SER A 150 4.66 -15.05 -1.22
C SER A 150 5.47 -16.33 -1.44
N LYS A 151 5.77 -17.04 -0.35
CA LYS A 151 6.34 -18.40 -0.39
C LYS A 151 5.30 -19.50 -0.16
N LEU A 152 4.00 -19.20 -0.24
CA LEU A 152 2.93 -20.15 0.09
C LEU A 152 3.05 -21.48 -0.70
N ASP A 153 3.19 -21.42 -2.02
CA ASP A 153 3.29 -22.64 -2.84
C ASP A 153 4.59 -23.42 -2.57
N ALA A 154 5.68 -22.70 -2.36
CA ALA A 154 6.97 -23.31 -1.99
C ALA A 154 6.87 -24.01 -0.62
N SER A 155 6.21 -23.38 0.36
CA SER A 155 5.94 -23.97 1.68
C SER A 155 5.09 -25.23 1.57
N ARG A 156 4.03 -25.22 0.75
CA ARG A 156 3.19 -26.41 0.51
C ARG A 156 3.99 -27.55 -0.10
N ALA A 157 4.84 -27.25 -1.08
CA ALA A 157 5.66 -28.27 -1.73
C ALA A 157 6.65 -28.92 -0.76
N VAL A 158 7.32 -28.12 0.10
CA VAL A 158 8.25 -28.66 1.10
C VAL A 158 7.50 -29.43 2.19
N LEU A 159 6.35 -28.91 2.65
CA LEU A 159 5.51 -29.59 3.63
C LEU A 159 5.04 -30.96 3.13
N TYR A 160 4.61 -31.05 1.87
CA TYR A 160 4.22 -32.31 1.25
C TYR A 160 5.38 -33.33 1.22
N LYS A 161 6.59 -32.88 0.86
CA LYS A 161 7.78 -33.74 0.89
C LYS A 161 8.10 -34.22 2.30
N LEU A 162 8.07 -33.31 3.28
CA LEU A 162 8.28 -33.63 4.68
C LEU A 162 7.31 -34.69 5.19
N LYS A 163 6.01 -34.51 4.93
CA LYS A 163 4.97 -35.48 5.31
C LYS A 163 5.22 -36.85 4.69
N LYS A 164 5.54 -36.88 3.40
CA LYS A 164 5.87 -38.12 2.68
C LYS A 164 7.08 -38.85 3.27
N GLU A 165 8.13 -38.14 3.65
CA GLU A 165 9.36 -38.74 4.17
C GLU A 165 9.26 -39.13 5.66
N THR A 166 8.37 -38.50 6.43
CA THR A 166 8.26 -38.68 7.89
C THR A 166 7.03 -39.45 8.34
N GLY A 167 6.08 -39.71 7.42
CA GLY A 167 4.81 -40.38 7.69
C GLY A 167 3.79 -39.54 8.45
N LEU A 168 3.92 -38.20 8.40
CA LEU A 168 2.96 -37.23 8.94
C LEU A 168 1.80 -36.95 7.97
#